data_AF-A0A2N1H9V2-F1
#
_entry.id   AF-A0A2N1H9V2-F1
#
_cell.length_a   1.000
_cell.length_b   1.000
_cell.length_c   1.000
_cell.angle_alpha   90.00
_cell.angle_beta   90.00
_cell.angle_gamma   90.00
#
_symmetry.space_group_name_H-M   'P 1'
#
loop_
_entity.id
_entity.type
_entity.pdbx_description
1 polymer ?
#
loop_
_entity_poly.entity_id
_entity_poly.type
_entity_poly.pdbx_seq_one_letter_code
_entity_poly.pdbx_strand_id
1 'polypeptide(L)'
;MSNDPQHIELLRMVDNLLAAVESLNGCFEDHEAAIVDGRLAAARAVLCTSSNEARAVIERQRAGSEVRESTKRSKPSQAEMLQTAIEALDWQAAKQIASGDAEGAIQSAENARLLRQEAGERSVIDRRNAMKLVSTD
;
A
#
# COMPACT_ATOMS: atom_id res chain seq x y z
N MET A 1 0.49 16.24 8.86
CA MET A 1 -0.27 15.57 7.79
C MET A 1 0.73 15.22 6.71
N SER A 2 1.15 13.95 6.64
CA SER A 2 2.12 13.52 5.63
C SER A 2 1.39 13.37 4.30
N ASN A 3 1.79 14.12 3.27
CA ASN A 3 1.26 13.94 1.93
C ASN A 3 1.77 12.59 1.40
N ASP A 4 0.87 11.61 1.32
CA ASP A 4 1.15 10.33 0.71
C ASP A 4 1.63 10.56 -0.74
N PRO A 5 2.81 10.05 -1.14
CA PRO A 5 3.32 10.17 -2.50
C PRO A 5 2.30 9.73 -3.56
N GLN A 6 1.44 8.76 -3.23
CA GLN A 6 0.37 8.29 -4.12
C GLN A 6 -0.74 9.32 -4.33
N HIS A 7 -1.00 10.15 -3.31
CA HIS A 7 -1.99 11.23 -3.39
C HIS A 7 -1.48 12.39 -4.26
N ILE A 8 -0.20 12.72 -4.15
CA ILE A 8 0.46 13.74 -5.00
C ILE A 8 0.45 13.30 -6.47
N GLU A 9 0.75 12.03 -6.76
CA GLU A 9 0.75 11.50 -8.12
C GLU A 9 -0.65 11.53 -8.75
N LEU A 10 -1.69 11.27 -7.96
CA LEU A 10 -3.09 11.29 -8.41
C LEU A 10 -3.57 12.71 -8.72
N LEU A 11 -3.24 13.68 -7.86
CA LEU A 11 -3.57 15.10 -8.08
C LEU A 11 -2.91 15.64 -9.36
N ARG A 12 -1.62 15.36 -9.56
CA ARG A 12 -0.90 15.76 -10.78
C ARG A 12 -1.54 15.20 -12.06
N MET A 13 -2.14 14.01 -11.97
CA MET A 13 -2.79 13.37 -13.12
C MET A 13 -4.16 13.96 -13.44
N VAL A 14 -4.91 14.36 -12.40
CA VAL A 14 -6.17 15.11 -12.56
C VAL A 14 -5.90 16.45 -13.26
N ASP A 15 -4.85 17.15 -12.86
CA ASP A 15 -4.46 18.42 -13.50
C ASP A 15 -4.09 18.22 -14.99
N ASN A 16 -3.36 17.15 -15.33
CA ASN A 16 -3.03 16.82 -16.72
C ASN A 16 -4.26 16.50 -17.57
N LEU A 17 -5.25 15.79 -16.99
CA LEU A 17 -6.51 15.47 -17.66
C LEU A 17 -7.36 16.71 -17.89
N LEU A 18 -7.43 17.62 -16.92
CA LEU A 18 -8.13 18.89 -17.05
C LEU A 18 -7.50 19.76 -18.16
N ALA A 19 -6.18 19.89 -18.17
CA ALA A 19 -5.46 20.64 -19.20
C ALA A 19 -5.67 20.06 -20.61
N ALA A 20 -5.73 18.72 -20.74
CA ALA A 20 -6.02 18.07 -22.02
C ALA A 20 -7.45 18.33 -22.51
N VAL A 21 -8.44 18.36 -21.61
CA VAL A 21 -9.84 18.68 -21.92
C VAL A 21 -9.97 20.16 -22.32
N GLU A 22 -9.31 21.07 -21.62
CA GLU A 22 -9.29 22.51 -21.96
C GLU A 22 -8.67 22.76 -23.34
N SER A 23 -7.57 22.06 -23.66
CA SER A 23 -6.94 22.14 -24.98
C SER A 23 -7.84 21.63 -26.10
N LEU A 24 -8.62 20.57 -25.84
CA LEU A 24 -9.60 20.04 -26.78
C LEU A 24 -10.78 21.01 -26.98
N ASN A 25 -11.27 21.63 -25.91
CA ASN A 25 -12.33 22.64 -25.96
C ASN A 25 -11.90 23.87 -26.77
N GLY A 26 -10.68 24.37 -26.58
CA GLY A 26 -10.14 25.47 -27.38
C GLY A 26 -10.03 25.13 -28.88
N CYS A 27 -9.87 23.85 -29.24
CA CYS A 27 -9.90 23.41 -30.64
C CYS A 27 -11.31 23.37 -31.25
N PHE A 28 -12.38 23.38 -30.43
CA PHE A 28 -13.76 23.46 -30.92
C PHE A 28 -14.23 24.91 -31.13
N GLU A 29 -13.62 25.89 -30.46
CA GLU A 29 -13.91 27.31 -30.66
C GLU A 29 -13.42 27.81 -32.02
N ASP A 30 -12.26 27.32 -32.51
CA ASP A 30 -11.66 27.69 -33.81
C ASP A 30 -11.50 26.48 -34.76
N HIS A 31 -12.59 25.75 -34.98
CA HIS A 31 -12.56 24.38 -35.51
C HIS A 31 -11.91 24.22 -36.90
N GLU A 32 -12.18 25.12 -37.86
CA GLU A 32 -11.58 25.04 -39.21
C GLU A 32 -10.06 25.26 -39.21
N ALA A 33 -9.58 26.25 -38.45
CA ALA A 33 -8.14 26.51 -38.32
C ALA A 33 -7.42 25.39 -37.55
N ALA A 34 -8.06 24.85 -36.50
CA ALA A 34 -7.51 23.76 -35.71
C ALA A 34 -7.37 22.43 -36.47
N ILE A 35 -8.24 22.19 -37.47
CA ILE A 35 -8.15 21.03 -38.38
C ILE A 35 -7.00 21.22 -39.38
N VAL A 36 -6.88 22.41 -39.99
CA VAL A 36 -5.82 22.72 -40.97
C VAL A 36 -4.43 22.70 -40.34
N ASP A 37 -4.30 23.22 -39.11
CA ASP A 37 -3.02 23.29 -38.39
C ASP A 37 -2.67 21.98 -37.64
N GLY A 38 -3.52 20.95 -37.70
CA GLY A 38 -3.32 19.67 -37.01
C GLY A 38 -3.46 19.69 -35.48
N ARG A 39 -3.87 20.83 -34.90
CA ARG A 39 -4.05 21.03 -33.45
C ARG A 39 -5.11 20.10 -32.86
N LEU A 40 -6.18 19.82 -33.61
CA LEU A 40 -7.23 18.88 -33.19
C LEU A 40 -6.69 17.45 -33.04
N ALA A 41 -5.86 17.01 -33.96
CA ALA A 41 -5.24 15.68 -33.92
C ALA A 41 -4.23 15.57 -32.75
N ALA A 42 -3.46 16.63 -32.50
CA ALA A 42 -2.54 16.70 -31.37
C ALA A 42 -3.27 16.68 -30.02
N ALA A 43 -4.32 17.50 -29.86
CA ALA A 43 -5.11 17.53 -28.63
C ALA A 43 -5.79 16.19 -28.35
N ARG A 44 -6.30 15.50 -29.39
CA ARG A 44 -6.86 14.15 -29.27
C ARG A 44 -5.82 13.12 -28.85
N ALA A 45 -4.60 13.20 -29.37
CA ALA A 45 -3.51 12.29 -29.00
C ALA A 45 -3.07 12.48 -27.53
N VAL A 46 -3.00 13.74 -27.07
CA VAL A 46 -2.71 14.07 -25.67
C VAL A 46 -3.81 13.53 -24.75
N LEU A 47 -5.08 13.74 -25.10
CA LEU A 47 -6.22 13.23 -24.33
C LEU A 47 -6.20 11.69 -24.22
N CYS A 48 -5.95 10.99 -25.34
CA CYS A 48 -5.85 9.53 -25.34
C CYS A 48 -4.69 9.04 -24.46
N THR A 49 -3.52 9.71 -24.53
CA THR A 49 -2.35 9.36 -23.71
C THR A 49 -2.64 9.54 -22.22
N SER A 50 -3.15 10.71 -21.83
CA SER A 50 -3.47 11.00 -20.43
C SER A 50 -4.59 10.11 -19.88
N SER A 51 -5.58 9.75 -20.71
CA SER A 51 -6.64 8.80 -20.32
C SER A 51 -6.09 7.38 -20.08
N ASN A 52 -5.18 6.91 -20.93
CA ASN A 52 -4.55 5.60 -20.76
C ASN A 52 -3.65 5.55 -19.51
N GLU A 53 -2.91 6.62 -19.23
CA GLU A 53 -2.09 6.75 -18.03
C GLU A 53 -2.96 6.74 -16.76
N ALA A 54 -4.07 7.50 -16.76
CA ALA A 54 -5.02 7.51 -15.65
C ALA A 54 -5.63 6.12 -15.40
N ARG A 55 -5.99 5.40 -16.47
CA ARG A 55 -6.48 4.02 -16.36
C ARG A 55 -5.44 3.08 -15.75
N ALA A 56 -4.18 3.16 -16.18
CA ALA A 56 -3.10 2.32 -15.65
C ALA A 56 -2.80 2.58 -14.17
N VAL A 57 -2.99 3.82 -13.70
CA VAL A 57 -2.85 4.17 -12.27
C VAL A 57 -4.05 3.68 -11.46
N ILE A 58 -5.27 3.80 -11.98
CA ILE A 58 -6.46 3.24 -11.34
C ILE A 58 -6.35 1.71 -11.20
N GLU A 59 -5.89 1.02 -12.24
CA GLU A 59 -5.65 -0.43 -12.19
C GLU A 59 -4.56 -0.79 -11.17
N ARG A 60 -3.46 -0.02 -11.10
CA ARG A 60 -2.41 -0.20 -10.07
C ARG A 60 -2.94 0.05 -8.66
N GLN A 61 -3.77 1.07 -8.46
CA GLN A 61 -4.39 1.34 -7.17
C GLN A 61 -5.42 0.28 -6.79
N ARG A 62 -6.19 -0.25 -7.75
CA ARG A 62 -7.10 -1.37 -7.52
C ARG A 62 -6.34 -2.64 -7.15
N ALA A 63 -5.28 -2.99 -7.87
CA ALA A 63 -4.42 -4.12 -7.53
C ALA A 63 -3.75 -3.94 -6.14
N GLY A 64 -3.27 -2.73 -5.84
CA GLY A 64 -2.73 -2.39 -4.52
C GLY A 64 -3.80 -2.40 -3.40
N SER A 65 -5.05 -2.10 -3.74
CA SER A 65 -6.19 -2.14 -2.82
C SER A 65 -6.74 -3.54 -2.64
N GLU A 66 -6.74 -4.41 -3.66
CA GLU A 66 -7.08 -5.83 -3.57
C GLU A 66 -6.05 -6.60 -2.73
N VAL A 67 -4.76 -6.28 -2.85
CA VAL A 67 -3.71 -6.80 -1.95
C VAL A 67 -3.89 -6.30 -0.52
N ARG A 68 -4.34 -5.05 -0.33
CA ARG A 68 -4.69 -4.51 0.99
C ARG A 68 -6.01 -5.05 1.54
N GLU A 69 -6.98 -5.40 0.69
CA GLU A 69 -8.28 -5.99 1.08
C GLU A 69 -8.17 -7.48 1.39
N SER A 70 -7.36 -8.24 0.66
CA SER A 70 -7.03 -9.63 1.01
C SER A 70 -6.31 -9.71 2.36
N THR A 71 -5.57 -8.66 2.73
CA THR A 71 -4.91 -8.51 4.03
C THR A 71 -5.82 -7.90 5.11
N LYS A 72 -6.97 -7.31 4.74
CA LYS A 72 -7.91 -6.67 5.69
C LYS A 72 -9.09 -7.56 6.13
N ARG A 73 -9.22 -8.79 5.63
CA ARG A 73 -10.33 -9.69 6.01
C ARG A 73 -10.13 -10.46 7.32
N SER A 74 -8.97 -10.42 7.95
CA SER A 74 -8.84 -10.73 9.38
C SER A 74 -8.05 -9.65 10.06
N LYS A 75 -8.52 -9.17 11.21
CA LYS A 75 -7.62 -8.50 12.15
C LYS A 75 -6.45 -9.47 12.37
N PRO A 76 -5.19 -9.03 12.24
CA PRO A 76 -4.07 -9.91 12.54
C PRO A 76 -4.31 -10.46 13.94
N SER A 77 -4.27 -11.78 14.06
CA SER A 77 -4.38 -12.44 15.35
C SER A 77 -3.32 -11.87 16.27
N GLN A 78 -3.58 -11.87 17.58
CA GLN A 78 -2.59 -11.41 18.53
C GLN A 78 -1.29 -12.22 18.43
N ALA A 79 -1.37 -13.49 18.01
CA ALA A 79 -0.21 -14.31 17.68
C ALA A 79 0.62 -13.77 16.50
N GLU A 80 -0.03 -13.30 15.42
CA GLU A 80 0.66 -12.70 14.26
C GLU A 80 1.31 -11.35 14.62
N MET A 81 0.66 -10.55 15.47
CA MET A 81 1.25 -9.31 15.97
C MET A 81 2.48 -9.57 16.86
N LEU A 82 2.41 -10.58 17.73
CA LEU A 82 3.54 -11.00 18.57
C LEU A 82 4.68 -11.55 17.71
N GLN A 83 4.37 -12.33 16.66
CA GLN A 83 5.36 -12.84 15.72
C GLN A 83 6.13 -11.73 15.00
N THR A 84 5.43 -10.68 14.56
CA THR A 84 6.06 -9.50 13.94
C THR A 84 7.01 -8.78 14.91
N ALA A 85 6.63 -8.68 16.19
CA ALA A 85 7.47 -8.06 17.21
C ALA A 85 8.73 -8.91 17.55
N ILE A 86 8.61 -10.24 17.52
CA ILE A 86 9.74 -11.16 17.69
C ILE A 86 10.76 -10.98 16.56
N GLU A 87 10.30 -10.91 15.31
CA GLU A 87 11.17 -10.72 14.15
C GLU A 87 11.91 -9.38 14.17
N ALA A 88 11.25 -8.32 14.63
CA ALA A 88 11.88 -7.02 14.82
C ALA A 88 13.00 -7.05 15.88
N LEU A 89 12.78 -7.76 16.99
CA LEU A 89 13.77 -7.92 18.05
C LEU A 89 14.94 -8.81 17.63
N ASP A 90 14.70 -9.89 16.89
CA ASP A 90 15.77 -10.73 16.34
C ASP A 90 16.66 -9.94 15.37
N TRP A 91 16.05 -9.12 14.51
CA TRP A 91 16.78 -8.24 13.61
C TRP A 91 17.58 -7.17 14.36
N GLN A 92 17.01 -6.60 15.42
CA GLN A 92 17.70 -5.62 16.27
C GLN A 92 18.89 -6.27 17.00
N ALA A 93 18.72 -7.48 17.53
CA ALA A 93 19.80 -8.24 18.15
C ALA A 93 20.93 -8.52 17.14
N ALA A 94 20.60 -8.94 15.91
CA ALA A 94 21.58 -9.17 14.86
C ALA A 94 22.37 -7.89 14.51
N LYS A 95 21.72 -6.73 14.48
CA LYS A 95 22.39 -5.44 14.29
C LYS A 95 23.31 -5.07 15.44
N GLN A 96 22.90 -5.30 16.68
CA GLN A 96 23.68 -5.00 17.88
C GLN A 96 24.93 -5.90 17.97
N ILE A 97 24.80 -7.18 17.61
CA ILE A 97 25.94 -8.09 17.45
C ILE A 97 26.92 -7.53 16.41
N ALA A 98 26.41 -7.11 15.25
CA ALA A 98 27.26 -6.55 14.19
C ALA A 98 27.95 -5.24 14.58
N SER A 99 27.37 -4.45 15.49
CA SER A 99 27.97 -3.22 16.02
C SER A 99 28.85 -3.42 17.27
N GLY A 100 28.95 -4.65 17.79
CA GLY A 100 29.72 -4.96 19.01
C GLY A 100 29.01 -4.60 20.32
N ASP A 101 27.71 -4.29 20.28
CA ASP A 101 26.87 -4.04 21.46
C ASP A 101 26.29 -5.37 21.97
N ALA A 102 27.12 -6.11 22.72
CA ALA A 102 26.75 -7.43 23.23
C ALA A 102 25.59 -7.36 24.25
N GLU A 103 25.55 -6.33 25.09
CA GLU A 103 24.53 -6.18 26.13
C GLU A 103 23.17 -5.84 25.51
N GLY A 104 23.13 -4.95 24.52
CA GLY A 104 21.93 -4.66 23.76
C GLY A 104 21.42 -5.88 23.00
N ALA A 105 22.31 -6.68 22.41
CA ALA A 105 21.94 -7.90 21.71
C ALA A 105 21.32 -8.95 22.64
N ILE A 106 21.88 -9.14 23.84
CA ILE A 106 21.34 -10.04 24.86
C ILE A 106 19.94 -9.59 25.28
N GLN A 107 19.76 -8.29 25.57
CA GLN A 107 18.48 -7.75 25.97
C GLN A 107 17.40 -7.92 24.88
N SER A 108 17.75 -7.67 23.61
CA SER A 108 16.84 -7.88 22.47
C SER A 108 16.47 -9.35 22.30
N ALA A 109 17.42 -10.26 22.47
CA ALA A 109 17.17 -11.71 22.39
C ALA A 109 16.31 -12.23 23.54
N GLU A 110 16.51 -11.73 24.77
CA GLU A 110 15.68 -12.06 25.93
C GLU A 110 14.24 -11.56 25.75
N ASN A 111 14.07 -10.34 25.25
CA ASN A 111 12.75 -9.79 24.92
C ASN A 111 12.05 -10.62 23.84
N ALA A 112 12.78 -11.06 22.80
CA ALA A 112 12.24 -11.94 21.77
C ALA A 112 11.82 -13.30 22.35
N ARG A 113 12.57 -13.84 23.31
CA ARG A 113 12.23 -15.10 24.01
C ARG A 113 10.94 -14.96 24.82
N LEU A 114 10.75 -13.86 25.54
CA LEU A 114 9.54 -13.59 26.31
C LEU A 114 8.31 -13.47 25.41
N LEU A 115 8.41 -12.74 24.30
CA LEU A 115 7.32 -12.62 23.34
C LEU A 115 6.97 -13.95 22.67
N ARG A 116 7.94 -14.84 22.43
CA ARG A 116 7.68 -16.20 21.93
C ARG A 116 6.86 -17.03 22.93
N GLN A 117 7.16 -16.90 24.22
CA GLN A 117 6.38 -17.56 25.27
C GLN A 117 4.93 -17.04 25.29
N GLU A 118 4.76 -15.71 25.26
CA GLU A 118 3.44 -15.08 25.23
C GLU A 118 2.65 -15.48 23.96
N ALA A 119 3.31 -15.55 22.80
CA ALA A 119 2.70 -16.01 21.56
C ALA A 119 2.23 -17.47 21.65
N GLY A 120 3.02 -18.33 22.30
CA GLY A 120 2.67 -19.73 22.56
C GLY A 120 1.43 -19.87 23.45
N GLU A 121 1.40 -19.16 24.57
CA GLU A 121 0.25 -19.13 25.48
C GLU A 121 -1.00 -18.59 24.78
N ARG A 122 -0.84 -17.53 23.97
CA ARG A 122 -1.95 -16.95 23.21
C ARG A 122 -2.48 -17.88 22.12
N SER A 123 -1.60 -18.58 21.41
CA SER A 123 -1.99 -19.59 20.42
C SER A 123 -2.83 -20.70 21.03
N VAL A 124 -2.51 -21.13 22.26
CA VAL A 124 -3.31 -22.13 23.00
C VAL A 124 -4.69 -21.59 23.36
N ILE A 125 -4.78 -20.34 23.84
CA ILE A 125 -6.04 -19.67 24.16
C ILE A 125 -6.91 -19.51 22.91
N ASP A 126 -6.35 -19.04 21.80
CA ASP A 126 -7.06 -18.85 20.54
C ASP A 126 -7.59 -20.19 20.00
N ARG A 127 -6.77 -21.25 20.06
CA ARG A 127 -7.17 -22.60 19.67
C ARG A 127 -8.29 -23.15 20.57
N ARG A 128 -8.22 -22.90 21.88
CA ARG A 128 -9.27 -23.30 22.83
C ARG A 128 -10.58 -22.55 22.58
N ASN A 129 -10.52 -21.26 22.29
CA ASN A 129 -11.69 -20.45 21.99
C ASN A 129 -12.33 -20.86 20.66
N ALA A 130 -11.52 -21.17 19.64
CA ALA A 130 -12.00 -21.71 18.37
C ALA A 130 -12.72 -23.06 18.56
N MET A 131 -12.17 -23.97 19.38
CA MET A 131 -12.83 -25.24 19.70
C MET A 131 -14.14 -25.07 20.50
N LYS A 132 -14.22 -24.09 21.40
CA LYS A 132 -15.47 -23.79 22.15
C LYS A 132 -16.58 -23.20 21.26
N LEU A 133 -16.21 -22.50 20.19
CA LEU A 133 -17.15 -21.95 19.20
C LEU A 133 -17.69 -23.03 18.25
N VAL A 134 -17.00 -24.17 18.13
CA VAL A 134 -17.53 -25.39 17.51
C VAL A 134 -18.31 -26.17 18.59
N SER A 135 -19.42 -25.61 19.07
CA SER A 135 -20.45 -26.47 19.67
C SER A 135 -21.10 -27.23 18.53
N THR A 136 -20.92 -28.54 18.57
CA THR A 136 -21.65 -29.51 17.76
C THR A 136 -23.10 -29.53 18.22
N ASP A 137 -23.95 -28.74 17.57
CA ASP A 137 -25.35 -29.09 17.37
C ASP A 137 -25.48 -29.81 16.02
#